data_AF-A0A2H6K7P9-F1
#
_entry.id   AF-A0A2H6K7P9-F1
#
_cell.length_a   1.000
_cell.length_b   1.000
_cell.length_c   1.000
_cell.angle_alpha   90.00
_cell.angle_beta   90.00
_cell.angle_gamma   90.00
#
_symmetry.space_group_name_H-M   'P 1'
#
loop_
_entity.id
_entity.type
_entity.pdbx_description
1 polymer ?
#
loop_
_entity_poly.entity_id
_entity_poly.type
_entity_poly.pdbx_seq_one_letter_code
_entity_poly.pdbx_strand_id
1 'polypeptide(L)'
;MKARFGKDTVLPFETPAQSDGSNLLVSPLLPIDVIDKMREKKLLLAVDMLREQDIKILTETGTITEFGIYKVQLNVDPEIDIQITADVKEKPLDTSFLKDVMLSESSQESSSE
;
A
#
# COMPACT_ATOMS: atom_id res chain seq x y z
N MET A 1 5.89 19.86 -12.99
CA MET A 1 5.96 18.67 -12.11
C MET A 1 7.38 18.27 -11.70
N LYS A 2 8.40 18.44 -12.57
CA LYS A 2 9.82 18.13 -12.27
C LYS A 2 10.38 18.68 -10.95
N ALA A 3 9.90 19.83 -10.47
CA ALA A 3 10.35 20.42 -9.20
C ALA A 3 9.71 19.80 -7.93
N ARG A 4 8.65 18.99 -8.06
CA ARG A 4 7.93 18.36 -6.93
C ARG A 4 8.32 16.91 -6.70
N PHE A 5 8.61 16.20 -7.78
CA PHE A 5 9.13 14.84 -7.73
C PHE A 5 10.64 14.91 -7.89
N GLY A 6 11.35 14.96 -6.76
CA GLY A 6 12.79 14.74 -6.76
C GLY A 6 13.10 13.30 -7.17
N LYS A 7 14.34 13.04 -7.62
CA LYS A 7 14.84 11.70 -7.97
C LYS A 7 14.68 10.66 -6.85
N ASP A 8 14.42 11.12 -5.63
CA ASP A 8 14.35 10.33 -4.40
C ASP A 8 12.97 10.36 -3.76
N THR A 9 11.90 10.63 -4.52
CA THR A 9 10.54 10.63 -3.96
C THR A 9 10.15 9.19 -3.57
N VAL A 10 9.92 8.96 -2.28
CA VAL A 10 9.49 7.68 -1.72
C VAL A 10 8.04 7.75 -1.25
N LEU A 11 7.23 6.80 -1.68
CA LEU A 11 5.86 6.57 -1.25
C LEU A 11 5.81 5.36 -0.31
N PRO A 12 5.56 5.56 1.00
CA PRO A 12 5.42 4.44 1.92
C PRO A 12 4.03 3.80 1.81
N PHE A 13 3.99 2.48 1.72
CA PHE A 13 2.77 1.67 1.81
C PHE A 13 2.86 0.75 3.01
N GLU A 14 1.79 0.71 3.79
CA GLU A 14 1.65 -0.17 4.94
C GLU A 14 0.39 -0.99 4.74
N THR A 15 0.57 -2.30 4.56
CA THR A 15 -0.50 -3.23 4.18
C THR A 15 -0.30 -4.56 4.90
N PRO A 16 -1.36 -5.25 5.32
CA PRO A 16 -1.20 -6.51 6.02
C PRO A 16 -0.79 -7.63 5.06
N ALA A 17 -0.10 -8.62 5.60
CA ALA A 17 0.24 -9.85 4.89
C ALA A 17 -1.02 -10.70 4.62
N GLN A 18 -0.96 -11.54 3.59
CA GLN A 18 -2.03 -12.50 3.27
C GLN A 18 -2.26 -13.51 4.40
N SER A 19 -1.19 -13.89 5.10
CA SER A 19 -1.20 -14.77 6.26
C SER A 19 0.02 -14.49 7.14
N ASP A 20 0.00 -14.99 8.37
CA ASP A 20 1.13 -14.86 9.30
C ASP A 20 2.44 -15.38 8.68
N GLY A 21 3.50 -14.58 8.77
CA GLY A 21 4.82 -14.86 8.20
C GLY A 21 4.91 -14.86 6.66
N SER A 22 3.86 -14.47 5.94
CA SER A 22 3.88 -14.40 4.47
C SER A 22 4.55 -13.13 3.97
N ASN A 23 5.29 -13.22 2.85
CA ASN A 23 5.77 -12.04 2.13
C ASN A 23 4.72 -11.43 1.18
N LEU A 24 3.60 -12.14 0.97
CA LEU A 24 2.53 -11.72 0.06
C LEU A 24 1.60 -10.74 0.74
N LEU A 25 1.16 -9.73 -0.01
CA LEU A 25 0.15 -8.78 0.43
C LEU A 25 -1.22 -9.45 0.49
N VAL A 26 -2.08 -9.01 1.42
CA VAL A 26 -3.50 -9.41 1.43
C VAL A 26 -4.24 -9.02 0.15
N SER A 27 -3.83 -7.89 -0.45
CA SER A 27 -4.35 -7.36 -1.70
C SER A 27 -3.21 -6.71 -2.47
N PRO A 28 -3.07 -6.97 -3.78
CA PRO A 28 -2.03 -6.34 -4.59
C PRO A 28 -2.21 -4.82 -4.61
N LEU A 29 -1.10 -4.08 -4.68
CA LEU A 29 -1.12 -2.65 -4.99
C LEU A 29 -1.16 -2.47 -6.50
N LEU A 30 -2.13 -1.67 -6.93
CA LEU A 30 -2.44 -1.31 -8.30
C LEU A 30 -1.91 0.10 -8.59
N PRO A 31 -1.86 0.51 -9.88
CA PRO A 31 -1.41 1.85 -10.22
C PRO A 31 -2.32 2.95 -9.63
N ILE A 32 -3.61 2.68 -9.42
CA ILE A 32 -4.53 3.60 -8.75
C ILE A 32 -4.13 3.88 -7.29
N ASP A 33 -3.63 2.87 -6.56
CA ASP A 33 -3.19 3.03 -5.17
C ASP A 33 -1.98 3.97 -5.06
N VAL A 34 -1.13 3.98 -6.09
CA VAL A 34 -0.02 4.94 -6.20
C VAL A 34 -0.56 6.35 -6.33
N ILE A 35 -1.55 6.58 -7.21
CA ILE A 35 -2.18 7.89 -7.39
C ILE A 35 -2.79 8.37 -6.08
N ASP A 36 -3.55 7.50 -5.41
CA ASP A 36 -4.20 7.84 -4.15
C ASP A 36 -3.18 8.15 -3.05
N LYS A 37 -2.09 7.39 -2.96
CA LYS A 37 -0.99 7.70 -2.03
C LYS A 37 -0.32 9.03 -2.33
N MET A 38 -0.12 9.37 -3.61
CA MET A 38 0.44 10.66 -4.01
C MET A 38 -0.49 11.82 -3.65
N ARG A 39 -1.82 11.64 -3.77
CA ARG A 39 -2.83 12.62 -3.33
C ARG A 39 -2.82 12.78 -1.82
N GLU A 40 -2.79 11.69 -1.07
CA GLU A 40 -2.69 11.68 0.41
C GLU A 40 -1.47 12.49 0.88
N LYS A 41 -0.32 12.28 0.20
CA LYS A 41 0.93 13.00 0.48
C LYS A 41 0.98 14.41 -0.11
N LYS A 42 -0.09 14.89 -0.74
CA LYS A 42 -0.19 16.23 -1.39
C LYS A 42 0.92 16.49 -2.42
N LEU A 43 1.38 15.44 -3.09
CA LEU A 43 2.39 15.54 -4.15
C LEU A 43 1.78 15.97 -5.49
N LEU A 44 0.47 15.73 -5.66
CA LEU A 44 -0.32 16.14 -6.81
C LEU A 44 -1.10 17.42 -6.48
N LEU A 45 -1.15 18.35 -7.42
CA LEU A 45 -2.11 19.45 -7.40
C LEU A 45 -3.51 18.96 -7.72
N ALA A 46 -4.52 19.74 -7.33
CA ALA A 46 -5.91 19.51 -7.71
C ALA A 46 -6.14 19.46 -9.24
N VAL A 47 -5.24 20.06 -10.03
CA VAL A 47 -5.27 20.03 -11.49
C VAL A 47 -4.52 18.84 -12.10
N ASP A 48 -3.71 18.13 -11.30
CA ASP A 48 -2.93 16.99 -11.78
C ASP A 48 -3.87 15.76 -11.90
N MET A 49 -4.55 15.68 -13.04
CA MET A 49 -5.48 14.59 -13.37
C MET A 49 -4.73 13.33 -13.85
N LEU A 50 -3.98 12.70 -12.94
CA LEU A 50 -3.39 11.38 -13.22
C LEU A 50 -4.46 10.31 -13.31
N ARG A 51 -4.32 9.45 -14.31
CA ARG A 51 -5.13 8.26 -14.54
C ARG A 51 -4.26 7.02 -14.39
N GLU A 52 -4.90 5.87 -14.26
CA GLU A 52 -4.22 4.60 -14.04
C GLU A 52 -3.20 4.28 -15.15
N GLN A 53 -3.53 4.58 -16.42
CA GLN A 53 -2.61 4.39 -17.55
C GLN A 53 -1.35 5.28 -17.52
N ASP A 54 -1.37 6.35 -16.73
CA ASP A 54 -0.25 7.28 -16.60
C ASP A 54 0.78 6.76 -15.58
N ILE A 55 0.50 5.64 -14.92
CA ILE A 55 1.34 5.03 -13.91
C ILE A 55 1.80 3.66 -14.38
N LYS A 56 3.11 3.42 -14.35
CA LYS A 56 3.70 2.11 -14.65
C LYS A 56 4.53 1.63 -13.47
N ILE A 57 4.03 0.62 -12.77
CA ILE A 57 4.78 -0.11 -11.74
C ILE A 57 5.78 -1.02 -12.47
N LEU A 58 7.07 -0.91 -12.14
CA LEU A 58 8.14 -1.66 -12.81
C LEU A 58 8.30 -3.07 -12.22
N THR A 59 7.24 -3.87 -12.35
CA THR A 59 7.20 -5.32 -12.08
C THR A 59 6.74 -6.07 -13.34
N GLU A 60 6.86 -7.40 -13.36
CA GLU A 60 6.44 -8.21 -14.52
C GLU A 60 4.94 -8.09 -14.81
N THR A 61 4.12 -7.96 -13.77
CA THR A 61 2.66 -7.92 -13.87
C THR A 61 2.08 -6.50 -13.86
N GLY A 62 2.91 -5.48 -13.62
CA GLY A 62 2.44 -4.10 -13.42
C GLY A 62 1.70 -3.85 -12.11
N THR A 63 1.82 -4.77 -11.14
CA THR A 63 1.24 -4.69 -9.80
C THR A 63 2.28 -5.07 -8.74
N ILE A 64 2.04 -4.74 -7.47
CA ILE A 64 2.89 -5.14 -6.34
C ILE A 64 2.14 -6.18 -5.50
N THR A 65 2.66 -7.40 -5.44
CA THR A 65 2.07 -8.51 -4.69
C THR A 65 2.88 -8.90 -3.45
N GLU A 66 4.09 -8.35 -3.29
CA GLU A 66 4.97 -8.66 -2.16
C GLU A 66 5.51 -7.42 -1.45
N PHE A 67 5.98 -7.59 -0.22
CA PHE A 67 6.70 -6.52 0.49
C PHE A 67 8.06 -6.25 -0.16
N GLY A 68 8.48 -4.98 -0.14
CA GLY A 68 9.76 -4.59 -0.72
C GLY A 68 9.76 -3.18 -1.31
N ILE A 69 10.80 -2.91 -2.09
CA ILE A 69 11.04 -1.60 -2.70
C ILE A 69 10.85 -1.73 -4.21
N TYR A 70 9.93 -0.95 -4.76
CA TYR A 70 9.55 -0.99 -6.17
C TYR A 70 9.75 0.37 -6.83
N LYS A 71 10.12 0.37 -8.10
CA LYS A 71 10.19 1.58 -8.91
C LYS A 71 8.86 1.77 -9.65
N VAL A 72 8.39 3.01 -9.67
CA VAL A 72 7.16 3.40 -10.38
C VAL A 72 7.49 4.57 -11.29
N GLN A 73 7.09 4.47 -12.54
CA GLN A 73 7.27 5.49 -13.56
C GLN A 73 5.95 6.25 -13.77
N LEU A 74 6.03 7.57 -13.84
CA LEU A 74 4.88 8.45 -14.15
C LEU A 74 5.01 8.96 -15.58
N ASN A 75 4.07 8.58 -16.43
CA ASN A 75 4.02 8.90 -17.86
C ASN A 75 3.09 10.09 -18.11
N VAL A 76 3.35 11.22 -17.46
CA VAL A 76 2.46 12.40 -17.52
C VAL A 76 2.75 13.28 -18.74
N ASP A 77 4.00 13.26 -19.19
CA ASP A 77 4.50 14.02 -20.33
C ASP A 77 5.58 13.16 -21.03
N PRO A 78 5.48 12.93 -22.35
CA PRO A 78 6.45 12.10 -23.08
C PRO A 78 7.89 12.63 -23.02
N GLU A 79 8.11 13.90 -22.69
CA GLU A 79 9.43 14.51 -22.59
C GLU A 79 10.01 14.48 -21.16
N ILE A 80 9.22 14.01 -20.18
CA ILE A 80 9.60 14.02 -18.77
C ILE A 80 9.54 12.61 -18.19
N ASP A 81 10.70 11.99 -18.05
CA ASP A 81 10.83 10.77 -17.24
C ASP A 81 10.81 11.13 -15.75
N ILE A 82 9.75 10.70 -15.06
CA ILE A 82 9.64 10.81 -13.59
C ILE A 82 9.55 9.40 -13.03
N GLN A 83 10.49 9.08 -12.15
CA GLN A 83 10.50 7.83 -11.40
C GLN A 83 10.42 8.12 -9.90
N ILE A 84 9.58 7.35 -9.22
CA ILE A 84 9.43 7.38 -7.77
C ILE A 84 9.61 5.97 -7.23
N THR A 85 9.82 5.87 -5.92
CA THR A 85 9.97 4.59 -5.23
C THR A 85 8.74 4.32 -4.37
N ALA A 86 8.14 3.14 -4.51
CA ALA A 86 7.18 2.61 -3.56
C ALA A 86 7.93 1.72 -2.55
N ASP A 87 7.84 2.05 -1.26
CA ASP A 87 8.40 1.28 -0.15
C ASP A 87 7.25 0.61 0.59
N VAL A 88 7.10 -0.71 0.40
CA VAL A 88 5.95 -1.49 0.84
C VAL A 88 6.36 -2.35 2.03
N LYS A 89 5.73 -2.09 3.18
CA LYS A 89 6.03 -2.75 4.46
C LYS A 89 4.77 -3.38 5.04
N GLU A 90 5.02 -4.41 5.84
CA GLU A 90 3.96 -5.08 6.58
C GLU A 90 3.37 -4.16 7.65
N LYS A 91 2.03 -4.10 7.68
CA LYS A 91 1.27 -3.54 8.78
C LYS A 91 0.73 -4.68 9.65
N PRO A 92 1.15 -4.78 10.92
CA PRO A 92 0.60 -5.78 11.83
C PRO A 92 -0.91 -5.62 11.95
N LEU A 93 -1.65 -6.73 11.86
CA LEU A 93 -3.07 -6.75 12.18
C LEU A 93 -3.24 -6.71 13.70
N ASP A 94 -3.94 -5.69 14.21
CA ASP A 94 -4.30 -5.65 15.62
C ASP A 94 -5.44 -6.64 15.88
N THR A 95 -5.10 -7.77 16.50
CA THR A 95 -6.05 -8.83 16.89
C THR A 95 -6.49 -8.72 18.35
N SER A 96 -6.24 -7.59 19.01
CA SER A 96 -6.64 -7.38 20.41
C SER A 96 -8.13 -7.64 20.66
N PHE A 97 -9.00 -7.40 19.66
CA PHE A 97 -10.43 -7.68 19.70
C PHE A 97 -10.78 -9.17 19.90
N LEU A 98 -9.90 -10.12 19.56
CA LEU A 98 -10.15 -11.55 19.79
C LEU A 98 -10.01 -11.95 21.26
N LYS A 99 -9.27 -11.17 22.06
CA LYS A 99 -9.07 -11.46 23.49
C LYS A 99 -10.36 -11.31 24.31
N ASP A 100 -11.23 -10.37 23.93
CA ASP A 100 -12.50 -10.13 24.62
C ASP A 100 -13.54 -11.23 24.36
N VAL A 101 -13.47 -11.90 23.19
CA VAL A 101 -14.36 -13.02 22.84
C VAL A 101 -14.00 -14.29 23.61
N MET A 102 -12.71 -14.60 23.79
CA MET A 102 -12.32 -15.79 24.56
C MET A 102 -12.60 -15.69 26.07
N LEU A 103 -12.62 -14.48 26.62
CA LEU A 103 -12.98 -14.25 28.02
C LEU A 103 -14.49 -14.43 28.29
N SER A 104 -15.33 -14.17 27.28
CA SER A 104 -16.79 -14.31 27.42
C SER A 104 -17.28 -15.76 27.35
N GLU A 105 -16.60 -16.63 26.61
CA GLU A 105 -16.93 -18.07 26.56
C GLU A 105 -16.47 -18.85 27.81
N SER A 106 -15.39 -18.40 28.46
CA SER A 106 -14.85 -19.05 29.67
C SER A 106 -15.72 -18.85 30.93
N SER A 107 -16.73 -17.99 30.85
CA SER A 107 -17.57 -17.59 32.00
C SER A 107 -18.94 -18.29 32.03
N GLN A 108 -19.24 -19.20 31.10
CA GLN A 108 -20.53 -19.92 31.07
C GLN A 108 -20.45 -21.40 31.51
N GLU A 109 -19.27 -21.97 31.74
CA GLU A 109 -19.09 -23.33 32.28
C GLU A 109 -18.73 -23.30 33.78
N SER A 110 -19.63 -22.82 34.64
CA SER A 110 -19.55 -23.09 36.09
C SER A 110 -20.87 -22.74 36.78
N SER A 111 -21.97 -23.35 36.34
CA SER A 111 -23.23 -23.36 37.08
C SER A 111 -24.06 -24.59 36.69
N SER A 112 -23.55 -25.78 37.00
CA SER A 112 -24.36 -27.00 37.08
C SER A 112 -23.85 -27.88 38.23
N GLU A 113 -24.70 -27.96 39.26
CA GLU A 113 -24.83 -28.98 40.33
C GLU A 113 -23.81 -29.03 41.48
#